data_AF-A0A938M7H1-F1
#
_entry.id   AF-A0A938M7H1-F1
#
_cell.length_a   1.000
_cell.length_b   1.000
_cell.length_c   1.000
_cell.angle_alpha   90.00
_cell.angle_beta   90.00
_cell.angle_gamma   90.00
#
_symmetry.space_group_name_H-M   'P 1'
#
loop_
_entity.id
_entity.type
_entity.pdbx_description
1 polymer ?
#
loop_
_entity_poly.entity_id
_entity_poly.type
_entity_poly.pdbx_seq_one_letter_code
_entity_poly.pdbx_strand_id
1 'polypeptide(L)'
;MERKLDEALAVLIASTRRVRRKLSLLQIAEWLEVARRELGGLQAVAERIGLSEEMLRQFGSVRNLSPGVKKLVAQRRIDSVDVAHRLTKLAVGEQLPVARALVRGQLNSDDVRAIVSLRRSAPTLSLQRIIQRVKDSENIREYLAYFAVPPDARDKGLLRARLGAVVGDRNIRSLTIRGALGTVALSAEGRGRLAQAAKDSGLTKRALVDQIAGWGVQKPCQRDRR
;
A
#
# COMPACT_ATOMS: atom_id res chain seq x y z
N MET A 1 -36.29 24.16 9.18
CA MET A 1 -34.88 24.27 8.75
C MET A 1 -34.00 23.43 9.67
N GLU A 2 -34.03 23.71 10.97
CA GLU A 2 -33.33 22.99 12.05
C GLU A 2 -33.44 21.46 11.98
N ARG A 3 -34.67 20.93 11.81
CA ARG A 3 -34.92 19.48 11.73
C ARG A 3 -34.18 18.77 10.58
N LYS A 4 -33.93 19.43 9.44
CA LYS A 4 -33.20 18.84 8.31
C LYS A 4 -31.70 18.84 8.55
N LEU A 5 -31.17 19.86 9.22
CA LEU A 5 -29.78 19.93 9.61
C LEU A 5 -29.46 18.84 10.65
N ASP A 6 -30.30 18.69 11.68
CA ASP A 6 -30.12 17.66 12.70
C ASP A 6 -30.11 16.25 12.12
N GLU A 7 -31.04 15.97 11.20
CA GLU A 7 -31.07 14.70 10.47
C GLU A 7 -29.80 14.48 9.64
N ALA A 8 -29.34 15.50 8.89
CA ALA A 8 -28.13 15.42 8.10
C ALA A 8 -26.89 15.13 8.97
N LEU A 9 -26.74 15.82 10.10
CA LEU A 9 -25.64 15.62 11.04
C LEU A 9 -25.69 14.22 11.66
N ALA A 10 -26.87 13.75 12.08
CA ALA A 10 -27.05 12.41 12.63
C ALA A 10 -26.66 11.32 11.61
N VAL A 11 -27.10 11.47 10.35
CA VAL A 11 -26.75 10.56 9.26
C VAL A 11 -25.25 10.54 9.00
N LEU A 12 -24.61 11.71 8.95
CA LEU A 12 -23.17 11.84 8.74
C LEU A 12 -22.40 11.17 9.88
N ILE A 13 -22.73 11.43 11.14
CA ILE A 13 -22.09 10.80 12.30
C ILE A 13 -22.22 9.27 12.24
N ALA A 14 -23.43 8.76 11.98
CA ALA A 14 -23.68 7.33 11.90
C ALA A 14 -22.92 6.65 10.74
N SER A 15 -22.73 7.37 9.63
CA SER A 15 -22.14 6.85 8.39
C SER A 15 -20.64 7.08 8.28
N THR A 16 -20.02 7.92 9.11
CA THR A 16 -18.59 8.23 9.01
C THR A 16 -17.77 7.55 10.11
N ARG A 17 -18.34 7.32 11.29
CA ARG A 17 -17.65 6.69 12.42
C ARG A 17 -17.66 5.15 12.39
N ARG A 18 -18.51 4.53 11.57
CA ARG A 18 -18.68 3.07 11.52
C ARG A 18 -18.00 2.48 10.29
N VAL A 19 -17.35 1.33 10.48
CA VAL A 19 -16.74 0.55 9.37
C VAL A 19 -17.81 0.01 8.41
N ARG A 20 -18.94 -0.49 8.93
CA ARG A 20 -20.08 -0.97 8.13
C ARG A 20 -21.16 0.10 8.04
N ARG A 21 -21.20 0.79 6.90
CA ARG A 21 -22.16 1.86 6.63
C ARG A 21 -23.42 1.31 5.99
N LYS A 22 -24.58 1.86 6.34
CA LYS A 22 -25.85 1.52 5.68
C LYS A 22 -26.00 2.25 4.35
N LEU A 23 -25.59 3.52 4.32
CA LEU A 23 -25.66 4.38 3.14
C LEU A 23 -24.47 4.18 2.20
N SER A 24 -24.71 4.39 0.91
CA SER A 24 -23.66 4.48 -0.11
C SER A 24 -22.88 5.81 0.02
N LEU A 25 -21.68 5.86 -0.55
CA LEU A 25 -20.88 7.09 -0.56
C LEU A 25 -21.59 8.27 -1.25
N LEU A 26 -22.44 8.00 -2.24
CA LEU A 26 -23.22 9.04 -2.94
C LEU A 26 -24.26 9.66 -2.01
N GLN A 27 -25.01 8.84 -1.29
CA GLN A 27 -26.00 9.33 -0.30
C GLN A 27 -25.31 10.11 0.82
N ILE A 28 -24.15 9.66 1.29
CA ILE A 28 -23.37 10.40 2.29
C ILE A 28 -22.96 11.77 1.73
N ALA A 29 -22.55 11.85 0.47
CA ALA A 29 -22.17 13.11 -0.17
C ALA A 29 -23.38 14.06 -0.38
N GLU A 30 -24.59 13.53 -0.56
CA GLU A 30 -25.83 14.31 -0.60
C GLU A 30 -26.15 14.92 0.77
N TRP A 31 -26.13 14.12 1.84
CA TRP A 31 -26.33 14.61 3.20
C TRP A 31 -25.26 15.61 3.64
N LEU A 32 -24.01 15.39 3.21
CA LEU A 32 -22.93 16.35 3.44
C LEU A 32 -23.24 17.70 2.78
N GLU A 33 -23.80 17.70 1.58
CA GLU A 33 -24.16 18.94 0.89
C GLU A 33 -25.32 19.68 1.58
N VAL A 34 -26.29 18.94 2.13
CA VAL A 34 -27.35 19.54 2.97
C VAL A 34 -26.73 20.23 4.17
N ALA A 35 -25.92 19.52 4.97
CA ALA A 35 -25.28 20.09 6.15
C ALA A 35 -24.35 21.27 5.81
N ARG A 36 -23.60 21.19 4.70
CA ARG A 36 -22.71 22.26 4.24
C ARG A 36 -23.46 23.54 3.91
N ARG A 37 -24.64 23.44 3.26
CA ARG A 37 -25.45 24.61 2.90
C ARG A 37 -26.05 25.28 4.13
N GLU A 38 -26.57 24.49 5.07
CA GLU A 38 -27.18 24.98 6.30
C GLU A 38 -26.15 25.59 7.26
N LEU A 39 -24.94 25.04 7.34
CA LEU A 39 -23.86 25.51 8.22
C LEU A 39 -22.88 26.50 7.55
N GLY A 40 -23.09 26.84 6.28
CA GLY A 40 -22.29 27.83 5.56
C GLY A 40 -20.90 27.37 5.07
N GLY A 41 -20.46 26.14 5.38
CA GLY A 41 -19.17 25.64 4.91
C GLY A 41 -18.79 24.26 5.43
N LEU A 42 -17.81 23.60 4.79
CA LEU A 42 -17.34 22.26 5.19
C LEU A 42 -16.63 22.28 6.55
N GLN A 43 -15.91 23.36 6.87
CA GLN A 43 -15.24 23.52 8.15
C GLN A 43 -16.26 23.49 9.31
N ALA A 44 -17.37 24.24 9.19
CA ALA A 44 -18.42 24.25 10.19
C ALA A 44 -19.07 22.86 10.37
N VAL A 45 -19.27 22.10 9.28
CA VAL A 45 -19.74 20.70 9.39
C VAL A 45 -18.71 19.84 10.13
N ALA A 46 -17.43 19.96 9.77
CA ALA A 46 -16.33 19.19 10.35
C ALA A 46 -16.23 19.38 11.87
N GLU A 47 -16.27 20.64 12.33
CA GLU A 47 -16.28 21.02 13.74
C GLU A 47 -17.49 20.41 14.47
N ARG A 48 -18.69 20.44 13.87
CA ARG A 48 -19.92 19.92 14.48
C ARG A 48 -19.92 18.41 14.69
N ILE A 49 -19.30 17.64 13.79
CA ILE A 49 -19.33 16.16 13.85
C ILE A 49 -18.01 15.54 14.34
N GLY A 50 -16.98 16.36 14.57
CA GLY A 50 -15.67 15.92 15.05
C GLY A 50 -14.87 15.12 14.00
N LEU A 51 -14.88 15.57 12.74
CA LEU A 51 -14.05 15.01 11.67
C LEU A 51 -13.12 16.08 11.10
N SER A 52 -12.12 15.68 10.32
CA SER A 52 -11.33 16.64 9.56
C SER A 52 -12.08 17.13 8.32
N GLU A 53 -11.88 18.40 7.95
CA GLU A 53 -12.43 18.96 6.72
C GLU A 53 -11.98 18.16 5.49
N GLU A 54 -10.73 17.67 5.47
CA GLU A 54 -10.20 16.85 4.39
C GLU A 54 -10.97 15.53 4.23
N MET A 55 -11.34 14.88 5.34
CA MET A 55 -12.16 13.67 5.26
C MET A 55 -13.52 13.97 4.64
N LEU A 56 -14.17 15.08 5.03
CA LEU A 56 -15.42 15.51 4.42
C LEU A 56 -15.27 15.85 2.94
N ARG A 57 -14.16 16.50 2.57
CA ARG A 57 -13.83 16.79 1.17
C ARG A 57 -13.70 15.51 0.33
N GLN A 58 -13.13 14.45 0.90
CA GLN A 58 -13.05 13.14 0.22
C GLN A 58 -14.43 12.54 0.00
N PHE A 59 -15.30 12.53 1.02
CA PHE A 59 -16.70 12.10 0.86
C PHE A 59 -17.44 12.93 -0.19
N GLY A 60 -17.33 14.26 -0.14
CA GLY A 60 -17.98 15.16 -1.09
C GLY A 60 -17.49 14.96 -2.53
N SER A 61 -16.21 14.64 -2.72
CA SER A 61 -15.61 14.49 -4.05
C SER A 61 -16.24 13.39 -4.90
N VAL A 62 -16.90 12.40 -4.29
CA VAL A 62 -17.60 11.29 -4.97
C VAL A 62 -18.66 11.81 -5.95
N ARG A 63 -19.22 13.01 -5.72
CA ARG A 63 -20.15 13.68 -6.64
C ARG A 63 -19.54 14.03 -7.99
N ASN A 64 -18.21 14.11 -8.08
CA ASN A 64 -17.46 14.46 -9.29
C ASN A 64 -17.03 13.24 -10.12
N LEU A 65 -17.45 12.04 -9.71
CA LEU A 65 -17.20 10.82 -10.48
C LEU A 65 -18.02 10.79 -11.77
N SER A 66 -17.46 10.14 -12.79
CA SER A 66 -18.16 9.89 -14.04
C SER A 66 -19.43 9.03 -13.81
N PRO A 67 -20.47 9.16 -14.66
CA PRO A 67 -21.73 8.44 -14.46
C PRO A 67 -21.55 6.92 -14.32
N GLY A 68 -20.61 6.34 -15.08
CA GLY A 68 -20.30 4.91 -14.99
C GLY A 68 -19.72 4.50 -13.63
N VAL A 69 -18.86 5.32 -13.03
CA VAL A 69 -18.29 5.03 -11.70
C VAL A 69 -19.32 5.29 -10.60
N LYS A 70 -20.16 6.32 -10.73
CA LYS A 70 -21.29 6.55 -9.82
C LYS A 70 -22.21 5.32 -9.72
N LYS A 71 -22.50 4.65 -10.84
CA LYS A 71 -23.25 3.39 -10.84
C LYS A 71 -22.57 2.29 -10.01
N LEU A 72 -21.24 2.15 -10.13
CA LEU A 72 -20.48 1.17 -9.34
C LEU A 72 -20.49 1.49 -7.84
N VAL A 73 -20.42 2.77 -7.47
CA VAL A 73 -20.53 3.23 -6.08
C VAL A 73 -21.93 3.02 -5.51
N ALA A 74 -22.98 3.34 -6.29
CA ALA A 74 -24.37 3.12 -5.89
C ALA A 74 -24.66 1.62 -5.64
N GLN A 75 -24.11 0.75 -6.48
CA GLN A 75 -24.16 -0.71 -6.32
C GLN A 75 -23.21 -1.25 -5.24
N ARG A 76 -22.49 -0.38 -4.52
CA ARG A 76 -21.50 -0.72 -3.49
C ARG A 76 -20.37 -1.65 -3.97
N ARG A 77 -20.12 -1.69 -5.28
CA ARG A 77 -18.95 -2.39 -5.87
C ARG A 77 -17.66 -1.63 -5.62
N ILE A 78 -17.77 -0.31 -5.38
CA ILE A 78 -16.69 0.54 -4.88
C ILE A 78 -17.23 1.28 -3.65
N ASP A 79 -16.81 0.85 -2.46
CA ASP A 79 -17.24 1.46 -1.19
C ASP A 79 -16.08 2.14 -0.45
N SER A 80 -14.82 2.01 -0.89
CA SER A 80 -13.69 2.71 -0.26
C SER A 80 -13.69 4.20 -0.60
N VAL A 81 -13.67 5.04 0.44
CA VAL A 81 -13.63 6.52 0.31
C VAL A 81 -12.35 6.97 -0.38
N ASP A 82 -11.18 6.43 0.03
CA ASP A 82 -9.90 6.76 -0.59
C ASP A 82 -9.93 6.39 -2.08
N VAL A 83 -10.35 5.17 -2.43
CA VAL A 83 -10.46 4.75 -3.83
C VAL A 83 -11.37 5.68 -4.64
N ALA A 84 -12.58 5.96 -4.12
CA ALA A 84 -13.52 6.83 -4.82
C ALA A 84 -12.94 8.23 -5.01
N HIS A 85 -12.31 8.80 -3.98
CA HIS A 85 -11.63 10.09 -4.05
C HIS A 85 -10.47 10.09 -5.05
N ARG A 86 -9.66 9.02 -5.10
CA ARG A 86 -8.54 8.90 -6.04
C ARG A 86 -9.04 8.84 -7.48
N LEU A 87 -10.13 8.12 -7.75
CA LEU A 87 -10.74 8.08 -9.07
C LEU A 87 -11.16 9.47 -9.56
N THR A 88 -11.59 10.38 -8.68
CA THR A 88 -11.92 11.77 -9.09
C THR A 88 -10.69 12.58 -9.50
N LYS A 89 -9.47 12.10 -9.25
CA LYS A 89 -8.23 12.77 -9.67
C LYS A 89 -7.79 12.38 -11.08
N LEU A 90 -8.46 11.41 -11.70
CA LEU A 90 -8.24 11.02 -13.09
C LEU A 90 -9.19 11.78 -14.01
N ALA A 91 -8.80 11.92 -15.28
CA ALA A 91 -9.69 12.49 -16.29
C ALA A 91 -10.97 11.65 -16.40
N VAL A 92 -12.12 12.28 -16.67
CA VAL A 92 -13.44 11.63 -16.68
C VAL A 92 -13.48 10.35 -17.51
N GLY A 93 -12.81 10.34 -18.68
CA GLY A 93 -12.69 9.18 -19.56
C GLY A 93 -11.82 8.04 -19.02
N GLU A 94 -10.89 8.32 -18.10
CA GLU A 94 -9.98 7.34 -17.49
C GLU A 94 -10.60 6.66 -16.25
N GLN A 95 -11.56 7.31 -15.59
CA GLN A 95 -12.11 6.83 -14.31
C GLN A 95 -12.78 5.46 -14.44
N LEU A 96 -13.64 5.28 -15.46
CA LEU A 96 -14.41 4.04 -15.61
C LEU A 96 -13.54 2.83 -15.97
N PRO A 97 -12.57 2.91 -16.90
CA PRO A 97 -11.62 1.82 -17.12
C PRO A 97 -10.88 1.37 -15.85
N VAL A 98 -10.34 2.31 -15.07
CA VAL A 98 -9.64 1.99 -13.81
C VAL A 98 -10.59 1.37 -12.78
N ALA A 99 -11.78 1.96 -12.60
CA ALA A 99 -12.80 1.44 -11.70
C ALA A 99 -13.25 0.02 -12.05
N ARG A 100 -13.41 -0.29 -13.36
CA ARG A 100 -13.75 -1.65 -13.82
C ARG A 100 -12.63 -2.64 -13.55
N ALA A 101 -11.38 -2.26 -13.78
CA ALA A 101 -10.23 -3.12 -13.50
C ALA A 101 -10.13 -3.45 -12.00
N LEU A 102 -10.31 -2.45 -11.12
CA LEU A 102 -10.39 -2.65 -9.67
C LEU A 102 -11.51 -3.63 -9.29
N VAL A 103 -12.72 -3.40 -9.79
CA VAL A 103 -13.90 -4.23 -9.47
C VAL A 103 -13.76 -5.68 -9.98
N ARG A 104 -12.98 -5.91 -11.03
CA ARG A 104 -12.63 -7.26 -11.52
C ARG A 104 -11.47 -7.90 -10.76
N GLY A 105 -10.90 -7.23 -9.76
CA GLY A 105 -9.72 -7.71 -9.03
C GLY A 105 -8.41 -7.64 -9.82
N GLN A 106 -8.39 -6.90 -10.94
CA GLN A 106 -7.18 -6.71 -11.76
C GLN A 106 -6.28 -5.58 -11.26
N LEU A 107 -6.79 -4.77 -10.33
CA LEU A 107 -6.11 -3.73 -9.59
C LEU A 107 -6.57 -3.79 -8.13
N ASN A 108 -5.75 -3.32 -7.21
CA ASN A 108 -6.08 -3.10 -5.80
C ASN A 108 -6.11 -1.59 -5.46
N SER A 109 -6.33 -1.23 -4.20
CA SER A 109 -6.38 0.18 -3.77
C SER A 109 -5.03 0.90 -3.90
N ASP A 110 -3.91 0.19 -3.67
CA ASP A 110 -2.57 0.77 -3.79
C ASP A 110 -2.22 1.00 -5.26
N ASP A 111 -2.65 0.14 -6.18
CA ASP A 111 -2.54 0.36 -7.62
C ASP A 111 -3.25 1.65 -8.04
N VAL A 112 -4.48 1.87 -7.57
CA VAL A 112 -5.22 3.10 -7.89
C VAL A 112 -4.45 4.33 -7.39
N ARG A 113 -3.82 4.25 -6.21
CA ARG A 113 -2.95 5.32 -5.70
C ARG A 113 -1.72 5.53 -6.59
N ALA A 114 -1.04 4.45 -6.98
CA ALA A 114 0.13 4.50 -7.85
C ALA A 114 -0.20 5.05 -9.26
N ILE A 115 -1.33 4.63 -9.84
CA ILE A 115 -1.86 5.13 -11.11
C ILE A 115 -2.06 6.66 -11.03
N VAL A 116 -2.72 7.16 -9.98
CA VAL A 116 -2.93 8.61 -9.81
C VAL A 116 -1.60 9.36 -9.66
N SER A 117 -0.66 8.82 -8.89
CA SER A 117 0.67 9.44 -8.71
C SER A 117 1.46 9.48 -10.03
N LEU A 118 1.50 8.37 -10.76
CA LEU A 118 2.20 8.28 -12.04
C LEU A 118 1.52 9.12 -13.12
N ARG A 119 0.18 9.22 -13.10
CA ARG A 119 -0.57 10.08 -14.01
C ARG A 119 -0.17 11.54 -13.88
N ARG A 120 0.08 12.01 -12.65
CA ARG A 120 0.51 13.39 -12.36
C ARG A 120 1.95 13.67 -12.83
N SER A 121 2.88 12.74 -12.61
CA SER A 121 4.28 12.94 -12.99
C SER A 121 4.55 12.72 -14.48
N ALA A 122 3.69 11.99 -15.18
CA ALA A 122 3.86 11.69 -16.60
C ALA A 122 2.56 11.86 -17.38
N PRO A 123 1.98 13.08 -17.51
CA PRO A 123 0.62 13.32 -18.03
C PRO A 123 0.39 12.94 -19.50
N THR A 124 1.46 12.81 -20.30
CA THR A 124 1.38 12.47 -21.73
C THR A 124 1.27 10.99 -22.01
N LEU A 125 1.59 10.11 -21.05
CA LEU A 125 1.49 8.67 -21.23
C LEU A 125 0.03 8.24 -21.42
N SER A 126 -0.22 7.17 -22.17
CA SER A 126 -1.56 6.60 -22.22
C SER A 126 -1.91 5.92 -20.89
N LEU A 127 -3.19 5.89 -20.54
CA LEU A 127 -3.68 5.18 -19.36
C LEU A 127 -3.22 3.71 -19.32
N GLN A 128 -3.25 3.03 -20.47
CA GLN A 128 -2.79 1.65 -20.59
C GLN A 128 -1.31 1.51 -20.21
N ARG A 129 -0.44 2.43 -20.67
CA ARG A 129 0.98 2.43 -20.31
C ARG A 129 1.20 2.73 -18.83
N ILE A 130 0.37 3.57 -18.21
CA ILE A 130 0.42 3.81 -16.76
C ILE A 130 0.06 2.54 -16.00
N ILE A 131 -1.08 1.92 -16.33
CA ILE A 131 -1.52 0.67 -15.69
C ILE A 131 -0.44 -0.40 -15.83
N GLN A 132 0.14 -0.54 -17.02
CA GLN A 132 1.22 -1.49 -17.25
C GLN A 132 2.44 -1.19 -16.38
N ARG A 133 2.91 0.07 -16.32
CA ARG A 133 4.04 0.46 -15.47
C ARG A 133 3.78 0.21 -13.98
N VAL A 134 2.57 0.46 -13.51
CA VAL A 134 2.18 0.17 -12.11
C VAL A 134 2.28 -1.33 -11.86
N LYS A 135 1.71 -2.16 -12.74
CA LYS A 135 1.80 -3.62 -12.64
C LYS A 135 3.23 -4.15 -12.76
N ASP A 136 4.04 -3.59 -13.65
CA ASP A 136 5.45 -3.94 -13.79
C ASP A 136 6.24 -3.56 -12.53
N SER A 137 5.83 -2.49 -11.84
CA SER A 137 6.42 -2.06 -10.57
C SER A 137 5.95 -2.87 -9.36
N GLU A 138 4.81 -3.58 -9.45
CA GLU A 138 4.26 -4.40 -8.34
C GLU A 138 5.15 -5.61 -7.99
N ASN A 139 6.23 -5.88 -8.72
CA ASN A 139 7.00 -7.10 -8.59
C ASN A 139 8.49 -6.95 -8.31
N ILE A 140 8.84 -6.09 -7.34
CA ILE A 140 10.00 -6.42 -6.51
C ILE A 140 9.68 -6.18 -5.03
N ARG A 141 8.91 -7.11 -4.43
CA ARG A 141 8.99 -7.34 -2.98
C ARG A 141 10.38 -7.88 -2.67
N GLU A 142 11.34 -6.97 -2.53
CA GLU A 142 12.70 -7.30 -2.11
C GLU A 142 12.68 -7.70 -0.64
N TYR A 143 13.06 -8.93 -0.36
CA TYR A 143 13.36 -9.32 1.01
C TYR A 143 14.77 -8.82 1.33
N LEU A 144 14.84 -7.83 2.22
CA LEU A 144 16.10 -7.29 2.72
C LEU A 144 16.57 -8.11 3.92
N ALA A 145 17.74 -8.73 3.80
CA ALA A 145 18.47 -9.28 4.92
C ALA A 145 19.69 -8.43 5.22
N TYR A 146 19.81 -8.03 6.49
CA TYR A 146 20.95 -7.30 7.02
C TYR A 146 21.82 -8.27 7.82
N PHE A 147 23.13 -8.16 7.64
CA PHE A 147 24.10 -9.03 8.30
C PHE A 147 25.40 -8.30 8.58
N ALA A 148 26.14 -8.78 9.58
CA ALA A 148 27.45 -8.25 9.89
C ALA A 148 28.49 -8.79 8.90
N VAL A 149 29.37 -7.92 8.40
CA VAL A 149 30.47 -8.29 7.50
C VAL A 149 31.80 -8.09 8.24
N PRO A 150 32.51 -9.18 8.58
CA PRO A 150 33.87 -9.11 9.12
C PRO A 150 34.82 -8.30 8.22
N PRO A 151 35.83 -7.60 8.78
CA PRO A 151 36.78 -6.80 7.98
C PRO A 151 37.48 -7.59 6.87
N ASP A 152 37.77 -8.86 7.14
CA ASP A 152 38.42 -9.85 6.29
C ASP A 152 37.47 -10.51 5.27
N ALA A 153 36.16 -10.38 5.45
CA ALA A 153 35.13 -10.96 4.58
C ALA A 153 34.41 -9.92 3.70
N ARG A 154 35.04 -8.77 3.44
CA ARG A 154 34.46 -7.66 2.64
C ARG A 154 34.48 -7.89 1.12
N ASP A 155 35.00 -9.03 0.66
CA ASP A 155 34.93 -9.38 -0.75
C ASP A 155 33.47 -9.63 -1.17
N LYS A 156 32.93 -8.66 -1.89
CA LYS A 156 31.57 -8.68 -2.41
C LYS A 156 31.34 -9.82 -3.40
N GLY A 157 32.33 -10.18 -4.21
CA GLY A 157 32.25 -11.26 -5.19
C GLY A 157 32.14 -12.62 -4.49
N LEU A 158 33.00 -12.85 -3.49
CA LEU A 158 32.97 -14.06 -2.68
C LEU A 158 31.67 -14.20 -1.87
N LEU A 159 31.21 -13.12 -1.24
CA LEU A 159 29.93 -13.11 -0.51
C LEU A 159 28.74 -13.38 -1.44
N ARG A 160 28.74 -12.78 -2.64
CA ARG A 160 27.71 -13.05 -3.64
C ARG A 160 27.72 -14.51 -4.07
N ALA A 161 28.89 -15.10 -4.30
CA ALA A 161 29.01 -16.51 -4.67
C ALA A 161 28.47 -17.44 -3.57
N ARG A 162 28.82 -17.18 -2.29
CA ARG A 162 28.32 -17.98 -1.15
C ARG A 162 26.82 -17.84 -0.96
N LEU A 163 26.27 -16.63 -1.03
CA LEU A 163 24.83 -16.41 -1.01
C LEU A 163 24.16 -17.08 -2.21
N GLY A 164 24.77 -16.96 -3.39
CA GLY A 164 24.30 -17.56 -4.64
C GLY A 164 24.22 -19.08 -4.59
N ALA A 165 25.12 -19.74 -3.87
CA ALA A 165 25.06 -21.18 -3.64
C ALA A 165 23.82 -21.61 -2.83
N VAL A 166 23.30 -20.74 -1.96
CA VAL A 166 22.13 -21.04 -1.11
C VAL A 166 20.82 -20.61 -1.77
N VAL A 167 20.77 -19.39 -2.29
CA VAL A 167 19.51 -18.81 -2.81
C VAL A 167 19.41 -18.84 -4.34
N GLY A 168 20.50 -19.17 -5.06
CA GLY A 168 20.63 -19.04 -6.51
C GLY A 168 20.96 -17.61 -6.92
N ASP A 169 21.97 -17.42 -7.78
CA ASP A 169 22.46 -16.07 -8.15
C ASP A 169 21.36 -15.20 -8.81
N ARG A 170 20.50 -15.80 -9.63
CA ARG A 170 19.33 -15.14 -10.26
C ARG A 170 18.34 -14.54 -9.26
N ASN A 171 18.37 -14.99 -8.00
CA ASN A 171 17.48 -14.53 -6.95
C ASN A 171 18.10 -13.43 -6.07
N ILE A 172 19.37 -13.08 -6.29
CA ILE A 172 20.04 -11.96 -5.63
C ILE A 172 19.86 -10.71 -6.49
N ARG A 173 18.98 -9.82 -6.05
CA ARG A 173 18.68 -8.54 -6.72
C ARG A 173 19.78 -7.53 -6.51
N SER A 174 20.24 -7.39 -5.27
CA SER A 174 21.36 -6.53 -4.94
C SER A 174 22.11 -7.06 -3.72
N LEU A 175 23.40 -6.74 -3.66
CA LEU A 175 24.25 -6.94 -2.50
C LEU A 175 25.04 -5.66 -2.29
N THR A 176 24.97 -5.09 -1.10
CA THR A 176 25.66 -3.84 -0.74
C THR A 176 26.39 -4.05 0.57
N ILE A 177 27.61 -3.54 0.69
CA ILE A 177 28.40 -3.56 1.93
C ILE A 177 28.75 -2.12 2.26
N ARG A 178 28.39 -1.66 3.45
CA ARG A 178 28.72 -0.33 3.98
C ARG A 178 29.40 -0.49 5.34
N GLY A 179 30.73 -0.38 5.35
CA GLY A 179 31.53 -0.63 6.55
C GLY A 179 31.38 -2.07 7.04
N ALA A 180 30.80 -2.26 8.23
CA ALA A 180 30.56 -3.56 8.85
C ALA A 180 29.15 -4.13 8.57
N LEU A 181 28.30 -3.43 7.81
CA LEU A 181 26.93 -3.86 7.51
C LEU A 181 26.79 -4.29 6.06
N GLY A 182 26.37 -5.53 5.85
CA GLY A 182 25.95 -6.08 4.58
C GLY A 182 24.43 -6.07 4.45
N THR A 183 23.96 -5.72 3.25
CA THR A 183 22.54 -5.78 2.89
C THR A 183 22.40 -6.58 1.61
N VAL A 184 21.59 -7.64 1.64
CA VAL A 184 21.19 -8.39 0.45
C VAL A 184 19.70 -8.24 0.20
N ALA A 185 19.35 -7.91 -1.03
CA ALA A 185 17.98 -7.90 -1.52
C ALA A 185 17.71 -9.17 -2.31
N LEU A 186 16.71 -9.93 -1.88
CA LEU A 186 16.32 -11.20 -2.48
C LEU A 186 14.94 -11.11 -3.15
N SER A 187 14.75 -11.89 -4.21
CA SER A 187 13.43 -12.17 -4.76
C SER A 187 12.57 -12.98 -3.75
N ALA A 188 11.26 -13.06 -4.00
CA ALA A 188 10.38 -13.93 -3.21
C ALA A 188 10.83 -15.40 -3.21
N GLU A 189 11.29 -15.91 -4.37
CA GLU A 189 11.87 -17.24 -4.51
C GLU A 189 13.17 -17.38 -3.70
N GLY A 190 14.07 -16.38 -3.77
CA GLY A 190 15.30 -16.34 -3.00
C GLY A 190 15.05 -16.37 -1.48
N ARG A 191 14.06 -15.60 -1.00
CA ARG A 191 13.60 -15.66 0.39
C ARG A 191 13.08 -17.05 0.77
N GLY A 192 12.32 -17.70 -0.11
CA GLY A 192 11.80 -19.05 0.09
C GLY A 192 12.92 -20.06 0.27
N ARG A 193 13.92 -20.02 -0.63
CA ARG A 193 15.11 -20.89 -0.55
C ARG A 193 15.93 -20.63 0.70
N LEU A 194 16.15 -19.36 1.06
CA LEU A 194 16.85 -19.02 2.31
C LEU A 194 16.11 -19.55 3.54
N ALA A 195 14.77 -19.48 3.55
CA ALA A 195 13.96 -20.01 4.64
C ALA A 195 14.08 -21.53 4.75
N GLN A 196 14.08 -22.23 3.62
CA GLN A 196 14.23 -23.68 3.57
C GLN A 196 15.63 -24.10 4.04
N ALA A 197 16.69 -23.49 3.49
CA ALA A 197 18.07 -23.78 3.90
C ALA A 197 18.30 -23.52 5.39
N ALA A 198 17.69 -22.48 5.96
CA ALA A 198 17.77 -22.19 7.40
C ALA A 198 17.11 -23.31 8.22
N LYS A 199 15.93 -23.77 7.79
CA LYS A 199 15.22 -24.88 8.41
C LYS A 199 16.03 -26.18 8.36
N ASP A 200 16.61 -26.50 7.20
CA ASP A 200 17.40 -27.72 6.99
C ASP A 200 18.69 -27.71 7.82
N SER A 201 19.24 -26.52 8.08
CA SER A 201 20.43 -26.34 8.92
C SER A 201 20.11 -26.20 10.42
N GLY A 202 18.84 -26.22 10.81
CA GLY A 202 18.42 -25.97 12.21
C GLY A 202 18.70 -24.54 12.70
N LEU A 203 18.85 -23.58 11.78
CA LEU A 203 19.21 -22.19 12.07
C LEU A 203 18.04 -21.24 11.79
N THR A 204 18.11 -20.05 12.39
CA THR A 204 17.28 -18.93 11.93
C THR A 204 17.82 -18.40 10.61
N LYS A 205 16.97 -17.74 9.79
CA LYS A 205 17.40 -17.10 8.54
C LYS A 205 18.56 -16.13 8.76
N ARG A 206 18.53 -15.41 9.89
CA ARG A 206 19.59 -14.48 10.29
C ARG A 206 20.89 -15.21 10.57
N ALA A 207 20.86 -16.24 11.43
CA ALA A 207 22.04 -17.02 11.79
C ALA A 207 22.67 -17.68 10.56
N LEU A 208 21.86 -18.17 9.61
CA LEU A 208 22.35 -18.72 8.36
C LEU A 208 23.05 -17.65 7.51
N VAL A 209 22.48 -16.45 7.37
CA VAL A 209 23.13 -15.36 6.61
C VAL A 209 24.42 -14.91 7.29
N ASP A 210 24.44 -14.81 8.62
CA ASP A 210 25.64 -14.45 9.39
C ASP A 210 26.75 -15.52 9.21
N GLN A 211 26.38 -16.80 9.20
CA GLN A 211 27.28 -17.92 8.90
C GLN A 211 27.86 -17.84 7.48
N ILE A 212 27.02 -17.54 6.49
CA ILE A 212 27.46 -17.35 5.09
C ILE A 212 28.42 -16.15 4.99
N ALA A 213 28.16 -15.10 5.76
CA ALA A 213 28.97 -13.88 5.82
C ALA A 213 30.31 -14.05 6.57
N GLY A 214 30.57 -15.22 7.16
CA GLY A 214 31.84 -15.54 7.82
C GLY A 214 31.82 -15.43 9.35
N TRP A 215 30.67 -15.14 9.97
CA TRP A 215 30.51 -15.31 11.42
C TRP A 215 30.11 -16.76 11.70
N GLY A 216 31.08 -17.61 12.03
CA GLY A 216 30.78 -18.94 12.58
C GLY A 216 29.74 -18.80 13.70
N VAL A 217 28.66 -19.59 13.61
CA VAL A 217 27.50 -19.56 14.52
C VAL A 217 27.98 -19.41 15.97
N GLN A 218 27.81 -18.22 16.55
CA GLN A 218 27.93 -18.08 18.00
C GLN A 218 26.84 -18.97 18.60
N LYS A 219 27.25 -20.09 19.21
CA LYS A 219 26.37 -20.93 20.02
C LYS A 219 25.59 -20.02 20.97
N PRO A 220 24.27 -20.22 21.14
CA PRO A 220 23.51 -19.44 22.11
C PRO A 220 24.18 -19.59 23.47
N CYS A 221 24.55 -18.45 24.04
CA CYS A 221 25.07 -18.31 25.39
C CYS A 221 24.15 -19.09 26.33
N GLN A 222 24.65 -20.21 26.88
CA GLN A 222 23.93 -20.91 27.94
C GLN A 222 23.86 -19.95 29.11
N ARG A 223 22.63 -19.54 29.46
CA ARG A 223 22.37 -18.90 30.74
C ARG A 223 22.70 -19.92 31.82
N ASP A 224 23.84 -19.75 32.46
CA ASP A 224 24.11 -20.35 33.76
C ASP A 224 22.96 -19.98 34.70
N ARG A 225 22.18 -21.01 35.07
CA ARG A 225 21.35 -20.95 36.26
C ARG A 225 22.28 -21.23 37.43
N ARG A 226 22.59 -20.20 38.20
CA ARG A 226 22.81 -20.30 39.64
C ARG A 226 21.92 -19.29 40.32
#